data_AF-A0A661FNY8-F1
#
_entry.id   AF-A0A661FNY8-F1
#
_cell.length_a   1.000
_cell.length_b   1.000
_cell.length_c   1.000
_cell.angle_alpha   90.00
_cell.angle_beta   90.00
_cell.angle_gamma   90.00
#
_symmetry.space_group_name_H-M   'P 1'
#
loop_
_entity.id
_entity.type
_entity.pdbx_description
1 polymer ?
#
loop_
_entity_poly.entity_id
_entity_poly.type
_entity_poly.pdbx_seq_one_letter_code
_entity_poly.pdbx_strand_id
1 'polypeptide(L)' 'MTQDESKRKAAEAALAYIKDVEILGVGTGSTVNHFIDCLADFNLTNDIKGAVSSSIATTERLKKIGIPVMELS' A
#
# COMPACT_ATOMS: atom_id res chain seq x y z
N MET A 1 9.76 -18.66 11.16
CA MET A 1 9.19 -17.52 10.43
C MET A 1 9.71 -17.57 9.02
N THR A 2 8.83 -17.70 8.03
CA THR A 2 9.24 -17.67 6.63
C THR A 2 9.59 -16.24 6.23
N GLN A 3 10.32 -16.09 5.12
CA GLN A 3 10.62 -14.76 4.59
C GLN A 3 9.33 -14.01 4.22
N ASP A 4 8.32 -14.74 3.73
CA ASP A 4 7.02 -14.17 3.36
C ASP A 4 6.22 -13.69 4.57
N GLU A 5 6.16 -14.50 5.64
CA GLU A 5 5.56 -14.09 6.92
C GLU A 5 6.23 -12.84 7.50
N SER A 6 7.56 -12.75 7.40
CA SER A 6 8.30 -11.56 7.86
C SER A 6 7.90 -10.31 7.07
N LYS A 7 7.70 -10.44 5.74
CA LYS A 7 7.26 -9.34 4.89
C LYS A 7 5.84 -8.90 5.23
N ARG A 8 4.92 -9.85 5.43
CA ARG A 8 3.55 -9.54 5.81
C ARG A 8 3.49 -8.84 7.17
N LYS A 9 4.24 -9.30 8.17
CA LYS A 9 4.32 -8.63 9.48
C LYS A 9 4.87 -7.20 9.37
N ALA A 10 5.88 -6.97 8.54
CA ALA A 10 6.41 -5.63 8.32
C ALA A 10 5.36 -4.71 7.65
N ALA A 11 4.61 -5.26 6.69
CA ALA A 11 3.49 -4.56 6.05
C ALA A 11 2.38 -4.19 7.04
N GLU A 12 1.94 -5.14 7.89
CA GLU A 12 0.93 -4.89 8.93
C GLU A 12 1.39 -3.83 9.93
N ALA A 13 2.66 -3.87 10.35
CA ALA A 13 3.23 -2.88 11.25
C ALA A 13 3.23 -1.45 10.65
N ALA A 14 3.35 -1.33 9.32
CA ALA A 14 3.33 -0.04 8.64
C ALA A 14 1.94 0.63 8.68
N LEU A 15 0.85 -0.13 8.83
CA LEU A 15 -0.51 0.42 8.89
C LEU A 15 -0.72 1.38 10.06
N ALA A 16 0.03 1.22 11.16
CA ALA A 16 -0.04 2.12 12.30
C ALA A 16 0.43 3.55 11.98
N TYR A 17 1.19 3.73 10.90
CA TYR A 17 1.82 5.01 10.53
C TYR A 17 1.04 5.79 9.46
N ILE A 18 0.00 5.22 8.88
CA ILE A 18 -0.78 5.87 7.82
C ILE A 18 -2.08 6.51 8.34
N LYS A 19 -2.30 6.48 9.66
CA LYS A 19 -3.41 7.20 10.28
C LYS A 19 -3.21 8.70 10.04
N ASP A 20 -4.26 9.35 9.54
CA ASP A 20 -4.28 10.78 9.18
C ASP A 20 -3.37 11.16 7.99
N VAL A 21 -2.93 10.18 7.19
CA VAL A 21 -2.19 10.42 5.95
C VAL A 21 -3.15 10.46 4.77
N GLU A 22 -3.32 11.63 4.17
CA GLU A 22 -4.23 11.78 3.02
C GLU A 22 -3.67 11.22 1.72
N ILE A 23 -2.35 11.37 1.50
CA ILE A 23 -1.66 10.94 0.27
C ILE A 23 -0.51 10.02 0.63
N LEU A 24 -0.52 8.82 0.04
CA LEU A 24 0.45 7.78 0.37
C LEU A 24 1.52 7.61 -0.72
N GLY A 25 2.79 7.73 -0.35
CA GLY A 25 3.90 7.28 -1.21
C GLY A 25 4.07 5.76 -1.12
N VAL A 26 4.00 5.06 -2.25
CA VAL A 26 4.05 3.60 -2.31
C VAL A 26 5.21 3.14 -3.20
N GLY A 27 6.13 2.40 -2.58
CA GLY A 27 7.30 1.84 -3.26
C GLY A 27 6.98 0.65 -4.16
N THR A 28 7.99 -0.19 -4.43
CA THR A 28 7.84 -1.41 -5.24
C THR A 28 8.51 -2.60 -4.55
N GLY A 29 7.91 -3.79 -4.66
CA GLY A 29 8.51 -5.04 -4.22
C GLY A 29 7.52 -5.96 -3.49
N SER A 30 7.96 -7.20 -3.21
CA SER A 30 7.09 -8.21 -2.58
C SER A 30 6.57 -7.83 -1.20
N THR A 31 7.34 -7.07 -0.39
CA THR A 31 6.84 -6.52 0.88
C THR A 31 5.75 -5.48 0.67
N VAL A 32 5.89 -4.64 -0.37
CA VAL A 32 4.89 -3.62 -0.70
C VAL A 32 3.60 -4.27 -1.20
N ASN A 33 3.69 -5.38 -1.94
CA ASN A 33 2.51 -6.14 -2.31
C ASN A 33 1.70 -6.56 -1.07
N HIS A 34 2.36 -7.11 -0.05
CA HIS A 34 1.71 -7.45 1.21
C HIS A 34 1.10 -6.22 1.89
N PHE A 35 1.75 -5.06 1.83
CA PHE A 35 1.20 -3.82 2.37
C PHE A 35 -0.08 -3.39 1.66
N ILE A 36 -0.11 -3.43 0.32
CA ILE A 36 -1.31 -3.13 -0.47
C ILE A 36 -2.43 -4.13 -0.15
N ASP A 37 -2.09 -5.42 -0.05
CA ASP A 37 -3.07 -6.45 0.31
C ASP A 37 -3.63 -6.21 1.72
N CYS A 38 -2.79 -5.79 2.68
CA CYS A 38 -3.23 -5.42 4.03
C CYS A 38 -4.17 -4.20 4.03
N LEU A 39 -3.94 -3.18 3.19
CA LEU A 39 -4.85 -2.03 3.08
C LEU A 39 -6.28 -2.48 2.70
N ALA A 40 -6.39 -3.46 1.80
CA ALA A 40 -7.66 -4.05 1.41
C ALA A 40 -8.24 -4.93 2.53
N ASP A 41 -7.43 -5.81 3.13
CA ASP A 41 -7.87 -6.73 4.21
C ASP A 41 -8.44 -5.98 5.42
N PHE A 42 -7.86 -4.84 5.79
CA PHE A 42 -8.31 -3.99 6.90
C PHE A 42 -9.30 -2.90 6.49
N ASN A 43 -9.76 -2.88 5.23
CA ASN A 43 -10.73 -1.91 4.70
C ASN A 43 -10.30 -0.44 4.88
N LEU A 44 -9.00 -0.17 4.75
CA LEU A 44 -8.38 1.16 4.92
C LEU A 44 -8.32 1.96 3.60
N THR A 45 -8.78 1.38 2.51
CA THR A 45 -8.71 2.01 1.17
C THR A 45 -9.54 3.28 1.08
N ASN A 46 -10.67 3.36 1.81
CA ASN A 46 -11.54 4.54 1.82
C ASN A 46 -10.96 5.72 2.61
N ASP A 47 -9.98 5.47 3.47
CA ASP A 47 -9.34 6.52 4.28
C ASP A 47 -8.21 7.22 3.50
N ILE A 48 -7.81 6.67 2.35
CA ILE A 48 -6.71 7.15 1.52
C ILE A 48 -7.27 7.92 0.33
N LYS A 49 -7.02 9.23 0.25
CA LYS A 49 -7.49 10.06 -0.88
C LYS A 49 -6.78 9.72 -2.18
N GLY A 50 -5.52 9.30 -2.09
CA GLY A 50 -4.75 8.83 -3.24
C GLY A 50 -3.35 8.40 -2.87
N ALA A 51 -2.64 7.85 -3.85
CA ALA A 51 -1.28 7.37 -3.69
C ALA A 51 -0.39 7.80 -4.86
N VAL A 52 0.91 7.97 -4.60
CA VAL A 52 1.96 8.13 -5.61
C VAL A 52 2.78 6.85 -5.63
N SER A 53 2.94 6.22 -6.79
CA SER A 53 3.64 4.93 -6.91
C SER A 53 4.91 5.02 -7.73
N SER A 54 5.94 4.26 -7.36
CA SER A 54 7.23 4.25 -8.09
C SER A 54 7.31 3.25 -9.24
N SER A 55 6.25 2.48 -9.54
CA SER A 55 6.22 1.53 -10.66
C SER A 55 4.81 1.24 -11.15
N ILE A 56 4.69 0.84 -12.43
CA ILE A 56 3.43 0.43 -13.07
C ILE A 56 2.80 -0.76 -12.32
N ALA A 57 3.61 -1.72 -11.87
CA ALA A 57 3.10 -2.89 -11.14
C ALA A 57 2.42 -2.49 -9.83
N THR A 58 3.00 -1.54 -9.09
CA THR A 58 2.39 -0.97 -7.88
C THR A 58 1.13 -0.17 -8.23
N THR A 59 1.18 0.65 -9.28
CA THR A 59 0.04 1.44 -9.78
C THR A 59 -1.19 0.56 -10.02
N GLU A 60 -1.03 -0.53 -10.76
CA GLU A 60 -2.14 -1.41 -11.12
C GLU A 60 -2.72 -2.14 -9.90
N ARG A 61 -1.87 -2.51 -8.92
CA ARG A 61 -2.33 -3.10 -7.66
C ARG A 61 -3.15 -2.12 -6.82
N LEU A 62 -2.70 -0.87 -6.68
CA LEU A 62 -3.42 0.17 -5.95
C LEU A 62 -4.78 0.47 -6.57
N LYS A 63 -4.82 0.63 -7.90
CA LYS A 63 -6.07 0.84 -8.64
C LYS A 63 -7.04 -0.33 -8.46
N LYS A 64 -6.54 -1.57 -8.45
CA LYS A 64 -7.36 -2.77 -8.26
C LYS A 64 -8.08 -2.80 -6.91
N ILE A 65 -7.49 -2.22 -5.86
CA ILE A 65 -8.10 -2.12 -4.54
C ILE A 65 -8.86 -0.79 -4.33
N GLY A 66 -9.01 0.02 -5.39
CA GLY A 66 -9.80 1.24 -5.38
C GLY A 66 -9.07 2.50 -4.93
N ILE A 67 -7.75 2.46 -4.75
CA ILE A 67 -6.96 3.65 -4.37
C ILE A 67 -6.59 4.44 -5.64
N PRO A 68 -6.98 5.74 -5.75
CA PRO A 68 -6.57 6.59 -6.86
C PRO A 68 -5.05 6.77 -6.89
N VAL A 69 -4.43 6.67 -8.06
CA VAL A 69 -2.99 6.92 -8.23
C VAL A 69 -2.74 8.25 -8.93
N MET A 70 -1.86 9.06 -8.35
CA MET A 70 -1.47 10.38 -8.82
C MET A 70 -0.03 10.36 -9.33
N GLU A 71 0.24 11.20 -10.33
CA GLU A 71 1.59 11.43 -10.85
C GLU A 71 2.27 12.56 -10.06
N LEU A 72 3.56 12.40 -9.78
CA LEU A 72 4.38 13.43 -9.16
C LEU A 72 5.03 14.28 -10.25
N SER A 73 4.49 15.48 -10.48
CA SER A 73 4.97 16.46 -11.48
C SER A 73 6.10 17.34 -10.96
#